data_AF-A0A2A6NLY3-F1
#
_entry.id   AF-A0A2A6NLY3-F1
#
_cell.length_a   1.000
_cell.length_b   1.000
_cell.length_c   1.000
_cell.angle_alpha   90.00
_cell.angle_beta   90.00
_cell.angle_gamma   90.00
#
_symmetry.space_group_name_H-M   'P 1'
#
loop_
_entity.id
_entity.type
_entity.pdbx_description
1 polymer ?
#
loop_
_entity_poly.entity_id
_entity_poly.type
_entity_poly.pdbx_seq_one_letter_code
_entity_poly.pdbx_strand_id
1 'polypeptide(L)'
;MLQDHVCRINYGSLGPMRPQKILVSPKRGKYWADNESSTAYSPNKGFLGGDYFETRFSYELMNGSPASALLKASIEVVPHL
;
A
#
# COMPACT_ATOMS: atom_id res chain seq x y z
N MET A 1 10.72 -4.63 -23.02
CA MET A 1 9.76 -3.62 -22.53
C MET A 1 9.44 -4.01 -21.10
N LEU A 2 9.81 -3.22 -20.08
CA LEU A 2 9.51 -3.57 -18.70
C LEU A 2 7.99 -3.59 -18.51
N GLN A 3 7.48 -4.77 -18.21
CA GLN A 3 6.11 -5.03 -17.84
C GLN A 3 5.83 -4.31 -16.52
N ASP A 4 4.66 -3.68 -16.40
CA ASP A 4 4.26 -2.89 -15.24
C ASP A 4 4.28 -3.76 -13.97
N HIS A 5 5.41 -3.77 -13.24
CA HIS A 5 5.58 -4.58 -12.04
C HIS A 5 4.78 -3.96 -10.90
N VAL A 6 3.58 -4.50 -10.69
CA VAL A 6 2.73 -4.14 -9.56
C VAL A 6 3.13 -4.97 -8.34
N CYS A 7 3.60 -4.29 -7.29
CA CYS A 7 3.78 -4.87 -5.96
C CYS A 7 2.44 -4.88 -5.23
N ARG A 8 1.92 -6.06 -4.90
CA ARG A 8 0.69 -6.21 -4.12
C ARG A 8 1.01 -6.42 -2.65
N ILE A 9 0.29 -5.70 -1.80
CA ILE A 9 0.41 -5.78 -0.34
C ILE A 9 -0.95 -6.21 0.19
N ASN A 10 -0.99 -7.39 0.81
CA ASN A 10 -2.18 -7.93 1.44
C ASN A 10 -2.05 -7.79 2.96
N TYR A 11 -3.15 -7.48 3.63
CA TYR A 11 -3.21 -7.33 5.07
C TYR A 11 -4.58 -7.72 5.60
N GLY A 12 -4.65 -7.97 6.90
CA GLY A 12 -5.89 -8.33 7.56
C GLY A 12 -5.84 -8.06 9.06
N SER A 13 -7.02 -8.14 9.66
CA SER A 13 -7.24 -8.06 11.09
C SER A 13 -8.16 -9.21 11.52
N LEU A 14 -8.27 -9.43 12.83
CA LEU A 14 -9.21 -10.40 13.39
C LEU A 14 -10.68 -9.96 13.26
N GLY A 15 -10.95 -8.65 13.20
CA GLY A 15 -12.27 -8.12 12.87
C GLY A 15 -12.35 -7.55 11.45
N PRO A 16 -13.51 -7.00 11.05
CA PRO A 16 -13.70 -6.39 9.74
C PRO A 16 -12.71 -5.28 9.43
N MET A 17 -12.16 -5.30 8.22
CA MET A 17 -11.38 -4.22 7.65
C MET A 17 -12.30 -3.15 7.06
N ARG A 18 -11.90 -1.89 7.13
CA ARG A 18 -12.60 -0.75 6.52
C ARG A 18 -11.74 -0.15 5.40
N PRO A 19 -12.33 0.66 4.50
CA PRO A 19 -11.57 1.34 3.45
C PRO A 19 -10.37 2.10 4.02
N GLN A 20 -9.22 1.92 3.38
CA GLN A 20 -8.00 2.61 3.78
C GLN A 20 -8.04 4.10 3.42
N LYS A 21 -7.26 4.89 4.15
CA LYS A 21 -7.03 6.30 3.85
C LYS A 21 -5.57 6.53 3.47
N ILE A 22 -5.34 6.88 2.20
CA ILE A 22 -4.02 7.33 1.73
C ILE A 22 -3.73 8.69 2.39
N LEU A 23 -2.61 8.76 3.13
CA LEU A 23 -2.17 9.98 3.82
C LEU A 23 -1.08 10.69 3.04
N VAL A 24 -0.16 9.93 2.45
CA VAL A 24 0.92 10.42 1.59
C VAL A 24 0.96 9.55 0.36
N SER A 25 0.72 10.14 -0.81
CA SER A 25 0.85 9.46 -2.09
C SER A 25 2.32 9.35 -2.51
N PRO A 26 2.71 8.26 -3.19
CA PRO A 26 4.04 8.15 -3.78
C PRO A 26 4.29 9.26 -4.81
N LYS A 27 5.54 9.73 -4.89
CA LYS A 27 5.94 10.79 -5.83
C LYS A 27 6.37 10.21 -7.18
N ARG A 28 6.82 8.96 -7.21
CA ARG A 28 7.45 8.31 -8.36
C ARG A 28 6.75 7.01 -8.76
N GLY A 29 5.49 6.87 -8.35
CA GLY A 29 4.64 5.75 -8.68
C GLY A 29 3.18 6.03 -8.36
N LYS A 30 2.38 4.98 -8.38
CA LYS A 30 0.96 5.00 -8.02
C LYS A 30 0.72 3.97 -6.92
N TYR A 31 0.01 4.37 -5.88
CA TYR A 31 -0.49 3.48 -4.83
C TYR A 31 -2.01 3.53 -4.81
N TRP A 32 -2.68 2.39 -4.70
CA TRP A 32 -4.15 2.32 -4.64
C TRP A 32 -4.65 1.11 -3.83
N ALA A 33 -5.93 1.17 -3.44
CA ALA A 33 -6.63 0.03 -2.86
C ALA A 33 -7.26 -0.81 -3.97
N ASP A 34 -7.01 -2.12 -3.98
CA ASP A 34 -7.81 -3.06 -4.78
C ASP A 34 -9.11 -3.41 -4.00
N ASN A 35 -9.03 -3.51 -2.68
CA ASN A 35 -10.17 -3.63 -1.75
C ASN A 35 -9.74 -3.24 -0.30
N GLU A 36 -10.58 -3.52 0.70
CA GLU A 36 -10.30 -3.21 2.11
C GLU A 36 -9.11 -3.99 2.71
N SER A 37 -8.67 -5.07 2.09
CA SER A 37 -7.61 -5.98 2.56
C SER A 37 -6.42 -6.14 1.61
N SER A 38 -6.46 -5.46 0.45
CA SER A 38 -5.46 -5.62 -0.61
C SER A 38 -5.19 -4.30 -1.30
N THR A 39 -3.91 -4.01 -1.49
CA THR A 39 -3.42 -2.77 -2.09
C THR A 39 -2.29 -3.04 -3.04
N ALA A 40 -1.99 -2.05 -3.87
CA ALA A 40 -1.02 -2.18 -4.91
C ALA A 40 -0.19 -0.91 -5.06
N TYR A 41 1.10 -1.10 -5.36
CA TYR A 41 2.03 -0.07 -5.78
C TYR A 41 2.60 -0.43 -7.15
N SER A 42 2.69 0.56 -8.03
CA SER A 42 3.43 0.46 -9.30
C SER A 42 4.34 1.67 -9.44
N PRO A 43 5.64 1.50 -9.71
CA PRO A 43 6.50 2.63 -10.03
C PRO A 43 6.10 3.24 -11.38
N ASN A 44 6.44 4.51 -11.59
CA ASN A 44 6.33 5.13 -12.90
C ASN A 44 7.28 4.41 -13.87
N LYS A 45 6.88 4.29 -15.13
CA LYS A 45 7.66 3.60 -16.15
C LYS A 45 9.10 4.12 -16.22
N GLY A 46 10.08 3.22 -16.07
CA GLY A 46 11.51 3.52 -16.15
C GLY A 46 12.10 4.20 -14.91
N PHE A 47 11.32 4.44 -13.87
CA PHE A 47 11.84 4.96 -12.61
C PHE A 47 12.67 3.89 -11.88
N LEU A 48 13.82 4.31 -11.36
CA LEU A 48 14.68 3.57 -10.45
C LEU A 48 15.01 4.46 -9.25
N GLY A 49 15.20 3.86 -8.08
CA GLY A 49 15.50 4.55 -6.82
C GLY A 49 14.32 4.58 -5.85
N GLY A 50 14.45 5.48 -4.87
CA GLY A 50 13.56 5.53 -3.71
C GLY A 50 12.19 6.16 -3.96
N ASP A 51 11.13 5.57 -3.40
CA ASP A 51 9.78 6.14 -3.31
C ASP A 51 9.18 5.91 -1.92
N TYR A 52 8.10 6.61 -1.60
CA TYR A 52 7.51 6.55 -0.27
C TYR A 52 6.01 6.80 -0.26
N PHE A 53 5.26 6.03 0.55
CA PHE A 53 3.86 6.31 0.80
C PHE A 53 3.45 6.00 2.25
N GLU A 54 2.35 6.63 2.67
CA GLU A 54 1.70 6.37 3.95
C GLU A 54 0.22 6.09 3.77
N THR A 55 -0.28 5.05 4.44
CA THR A 55 -1.71 4.74 4.48
C THR A 55 -2.15 4.38 5.89
N ARG A 56 -3.36 4.77 6.25
CA ARG A 56 -4.02 4.34 7.48
C ARG A 56 -5.04 3.26 7.16
N PHE A 57 -4.89 2.11 7.82
CA PHE A 57 -5.89 1.05 7.85
C PHE A 57 -6.79 1.27 9.07
N SER A 58 -8.09 1.18 8.88
CA SER A 58 -9.08 1.18 9.97
C SER A 58 -9.72 -0.20 10.03
N TYR A 59 -9.89 -0.74 11.22
CA TYR A 59 -10.44 -2.08 11.43
C TYR A 59 -11.11 -2.19 12.79
N GLU A 60 -11.77 -3.31 13.05
CA GLU A 60 -12.34 -3.63 14.35
C GLU A 60 -11.52 -4.72 15.06
N LEU A 61 -11.40 -4.61 16.37
CA LEU A 61 -10.89 -5.68 17.23
C LEU A 61 -11.98 -6.75 17.43
N MET A 62 -11.62 -7.90 18.00
CA MET A 62 -12.57 -8.99 18.27
C MET A 62 -13.77 -8.56 19.13
N ASN A 63 -13.62 -7.52 19.95
CA ASN A 63 -14.69 -6.98 20.78
C ASN A 63 -15.53 -5.90 20.06
N GLY A 64 -15.37 -5.72 18.75
CA GLY A 64 -16.08 -4.72 17.94
C GLY A 64 -15.59 -3.27 18.15
N SER A 65 -14.56 -3.04 18.97
CA SER A 65 -14.01 -1.70 19.16
C SER A 65 -13.21 -1.26 17.93
N PRO A 66 -13.30 0.01 17.51
CA PRO A 66 -12.53 0.53 16.39
C PRO A 66 -11.05 0.62 16.73
N ALA A 67 -10.21 0.29 15.76
CA ALA A 67 -8.76 0.39 15.83
C ALA A 67 -8.20 0.89 14.48
N SER A 68 -6.94 1.30 14.49
CA SER A 68 -6.25 1.69 13.27
C SER A 68 -4.76 1.36 13.31
N ALA A 69 -4.17 1.19 12.14
CA ALA A 69 -2.74 1.00 11.94
C ALA A 69 -2.23 1.95 10.86
N LEU A 70 -0.99 2.42 11.01
CA LEU A 70 -0.31 3.27 10.04
C LEU A 70 0.77 2.43 9.34
N LEU A 71 0.64 2.24 8.03
CA LEU A 71 1.70 1.72 7.19
C LEU A 71 2.51 2.88 6.63
N LYS A 72 3.81 2.85 6.88
CA LYS A 72 4.81 3.70 6.24
C LYS A 72 5.71 2.80 5.41
N ALA A 73 5.72 2.99 4.10
CA ALA A 73 6.47 2.14 3.19
C ALA A 73 7.54 2.96 2.47
N SER A 74 8.80 2.61 2.70
CA SER A 74 9.93 3.04 1.88
C SER A 74 10.19 1.98 0.82
N ILE A 75 10.21 2.39 -0.44
CA ILE A 75 10.40 1.51 -1.59
C ILE A 75 11.74 1.83 -2.23
N GLU A 76 12.47 0.81 -2.66
CA GLU A 76 13.61 0.96 -3.55
C GLU A 76 13.33 0.20 -4.85
N VAL A 77 13.25 0.93 -5.97
CA VAL A 77 13.01 0.35 -7.29
C VAL A 77 14.33 0.07 -7.97
N VAL A 78 14.64 -1.21 -8.19
CA VAL A 78 15.90 -1.68 -8.77
C VAL A 78 15.71 -2.28 -10.17
N PRO A 79 16.75 -2.28 -11.03
CA PRO A 79 16.70 -2.97 -12.30
C PRO A 79 16.37 -4.46 -12.13
N HIS A 80 15.53 -4.99 -13.01
CA HIS A 80 15.37 -6.43 -13.16
C HIS A 80 16.54 -6.94 -14.01
N LEU A 81 17.32 -7.89 -13.48
CA LEU A 81 18.43 -8.54 -14.17
C LEU A 81 17.95 -9.72 -15.01
#